data_AF-A0A4D8SFA8-F1
#
_entry.id   AF-A0A4D8SFA8-F1
#
_cell.length_a   1.000
_cell.length_b   1.000
_cell.length_c   1.000
_cell.angle_alpha   90.00
_cell.angle_beta   90.00
_cell.angle_gamma   90.00
#
_symmetry.space_group_name_H-M   'P 1'
#
loop_
_entity.id
_entity.type
_entity.pdbx_description
1 polymer ?
#
loop_
_entity_poly.entity_id
_entity_poly.type
_entity_poly.pdbx_seq_one_letter_code
_entity_poly.pdbx_strand_id
1 'polypeptide(L)'
;MSSTSAYISSVSRLFKATTLTKGTINELFSSRDWKELLGILKEKGILEETPDSVDKAELLLKKRALDQLQELYNLSNSLKLARDIVQGYIYRMTLDELTYIVSTIWNKVKGDTSRLIYFKTKLDQMPSTLEELNSTLQGTIYGQALGFAQSKSPKDLSQFNSLLEYFFIHYMSTLTEGLKGDWKVSANSILCGYKDYYSASLAVRQKLAFGPTCHMSEDDIRDLASAKTPEDILNVLRRTTYSKNLDLSGVYNALASFNNIARSNARFGALGVFMGSPFNPIVAMGVCELIKLDTEDLITLVNGMKLGVMPEKLKSSVSFQLV
;
A
#
# COMPACT_ATOMS: atom_id res chain seq x y z
N MET A 1 -1.39 -27.08 13.92
CA MET A 1 -1.08 -25.66 13.63
C MET A 1 0.39 -25.40 13.23
N SER A 2 1.38 -26.25 13.56
CA SER A 2 2.80 -25.96 13.26
C SER A 2 3.24 -26.22 11.81
N SER A 3 2.78 -27.30 11.15
CA SER A 3 3.21 -27.66 9.78
C SER A 3 2.79 -26.63 8.73
N THR A 4 1.53 -26.20 8.78
CA THR A 4 0.99 -25.15 7.92
C THR A 4 1.74 -23.82 8.09
N SER A 5 2.00 -23.43 9.33
CA SER A 5 2.70 -22.16 9.63
C SER A 5 4.17 -22.22 9.18
N ALA A 6 4.83 -23.38 9.33
CA ALA A 6 6.18 -23.61 8.81
C ALA A 6 6.23 -23.57 7.27
N TYR A 7 5.22 -24.14 6.61
CA TYR A 7 5.09 -24.08 5.15
C TYR A 7 4.96 -22.62 4.67
N ILE A 8 4.03 -21.85 5.23
CA ILE A 8 3.85 -20.43 4.88
C ILE A 8 5.11 -19.62 5.16
N SER A 9 5.79 -19.89 6.27
CA SER A 9 7.07 -19.24 6.60
C SER A 9 8.16 -19.54 5.59
N SER A 10 8.27 -20.80 5.15
CA SER A 10 9.24 -21.22 4.14
C SER A 10 8.96 -20.57 2.79
N VAL A 11 7.70 -20.60 2.34
CA VAL A 11 7.26 -19.93 1.11
C VAL A 11 7.54 -18.42 1.20
N SER A 12 7.14 -17.76 2.29
CA SER A 12 7.36 -16.32 2.46
C SER A 12 8.84 -15.94 2.45
N ARG A 13 9.72 -16.79 2.99
CA ARG A 13 11.18 -16.60 2.93
C ARG A 13 11.74 -16.73 1.52
N LEU A 14 11.21 -17.66 0.72
CA LEU A 14 11.57 -17.79 -0.70
C LEU A 14 11.24 -16.50 -1.47
N PHE A 15 10.03 -15.98 -1.31
CA PHE A 15 9.64 -14.72 -1.93
C PHE A 15 10.45 -13.53 -1.39
N LYS A 16 10.74 -13.49 -0.09
CA LYS A 16 11.60 -12.46 0.52
C LYS A 16 13.00 -12.42 -0.11
N ALA A 17 13.54 -13.55 -0.56
CA ALA A 17 14.84 -13.58 -1.25
C ALA A 17 14.84 -12.83 -2.59
N THR A 18 13.66 -12.57 -3.18
CA THR A 18 13.50 -11.84 -4.45
C THR A 18 13.24 -10.32 -4.27
N THR A 19 13.19 -9.85 -3.01
CA THR A 19 12.94 -8.44 -2.67
C THR A 19 14.21 -7.60 -2.80
N LEU A 20 14.04 -6.29 -2.98
CA LEU A 20 15.13 -5.34 -3.17
C LEU A 20 15.98 -5.22 -1.91
N THR A 21 17.29 -5.10 -2.12
CA THR A 21 18.26 -4.84 -1.06
C THR A 21 18.66 -3.36 -1.04
N LYS A 22 19.22 -2.89 0.08
CA LYS A 22 19.83 -1.55 0.14
C LYS A 22 20.91 -1.36 -0.94
N GLY A 23 21.71 -2.39 -1.21
CA GLY A 23 22.72 -2.36 -2.27
C GLY A 23 22.10 -2.14 -3.65
N THR A 24 21.04 -2.89 -3.97
CA THR A 24 20.29 -2.73 -5.22
C THR A 24 19.74 -1.32 -5.36
N ILE A 25 19.12 -0.76 -4.32
CA ILE A 25 18.57 0.61 -4.37
C ILE A 25 19.67 1.65 -4.58
N ASN A 26 20.80 1.54 -3.86
CA ASN A 26 21.92 2.47 -4.03
C ASN A 26 22.50 2.45 -5.44
N GLU A 27 22.58 1.27 -6.05
CA GLU A 27 22.97 1.10 -7.45
C GLU A 27 21.98 1.79 -8.39
N LEU A 28 20.67 1.63 -8.17
CA LEU A 28 19.65 2.32 -8.98
C LEU A 28 19.75 3.84 -8.85
N PHE A 29 20.05 4.37 -7.66
CA PHE A 29 20.29 5.81 -7.46
C PHE A 29 21.53 6.35 -8.17
N SER A 30 22.49 5.48 -8.54
CA SER A 30 23.67 5.89 -9.30
C SER A 30 23.39 6.06 -10.80
N SER A 31 22.22 5.64 -11.28
CA SER A 31 21.79 5.80 -12.67
C SER A 31 21.67 7.27 -13.04
N ARG A 32 22.11 7.62 -14.25
CA ARG A 32 22.04 9.00 -14.79
C ARG A 32 20.65 9.34 -15.29
N ASP A 33 19.94 8.35 -15.82
CA ASP A 33 18.57 8.50 -16.30
C ASP A 33 17.72 7.25 -16.02
N TRP A 34 16.41 7.39 -16.30
CA TRP A 34 15.46 6.31 -16.10
C TRP A 34 15.70 5.11 -17.03
N LYS A 35 16.36 5.27 -18.19
CA LYS A 35 16.63 4.16 -19.11
C LYS A 35 17.77 3.29 -18.59
N GLU A 36 18.82 3.91 -18.09
CA GLU A 36 19.92 3.22 -17.41
C GLU A 36 19.40 2.43 -16.19
N LEU A 37 18.53 3.06 -15.40
CA LEU A 37 17.86 2.38 -14.28
C LEU A 37 17.09 1.13 -14.76
N LEU A 38 16.28 1.24 -15.82
CA LEU A 38 15.56 0.08 -16.38
C LEU A 38 16.51 -0.99 -16.96
N GLY A 39 17.68 -0.59 -17.47
CA GLY A 39 18.75 -1.51 -17.85
C GLY A 39 19.25 -2.34 -16.67
N ILE A 40 19.55 -1.70 -15.54
CA ILE A 40 19.96 -2.38 -14.30
C ILE A 40 18.86 -3.35 -13.81
N LEU A 41 17.59 -2.95 -13.86
CA LEU A 41 16.48 -3.83 -13.47
C LEU A 41 16.38 -5.07 -14.37
N LYS A 42 16.64 -4.92 -15.67
CA LYS A 42 16.70 -6.05 -16.60
C LYS A 42 17.87 -6.98 -16.28
N GLU A 43 19.07 -6.44 -16.08
CA GLU A 43 20.28 -7.22 -15.75
C GLU A 43 20.10 -8.03 -14.45
N LYS A 44 19.36 -7.48 -13.48
CA LYS A 44 19.03 -8.18 -12.23
C LYS A 44 17.84 -9.14 -12.33
N GLY A 45 17.23 -9.31 -13.51
CA GLY A 45 16.08 -10.18 -13.73
C GLY A 45 14.79 -9.70 -13.04
N ILE A 46 14.71 -8.41 -12.68
CA ILE A 46 13.48 -7.79 -12.16
C ILE A 46 12.52 -7.52 -13.32
N LEU A 47 13.05 -7.16 -14.49
CA LEU A 47 12.32 -7.02 -15.74
C LEU A 47 12.87 -8.00 -16.77
N GLU A 48 12.01 -8.61 -17.58
CA GLU A 48 12.44 -9.51 -18.67
C GLU A 48 13.06 -8.72 -19.84
N GLU A 49 12.48 -7.55 -20.14
CA GLU A 49 12.93 -6.64 -21.19
C GLU A 49 13.01 -5.21 -20.68
N THR A 50 13.79 -4.36 -21.35
CA THR A 50 13.85 -2.92 -21.05
C THR A 50 12.64 -2.25 -21.72
N PRO A 51 11.71 -1.68 -20.94
CA PRO A 51 10.55 -0.97 -21.48
C PRO A 51 10.99 0.24 -22.30
N ASP A 52 10.22 0.54 -23.34
CA ASP A 52 10.42 1.71 -24.21
C ASP A 52 9.89 3.02 -23.62
N SER A 53 9.02 2.92 -22.61
CA SER A 53 8.37 4.04 -21.94
C SER A 53 8.23 3.80 -20.43
N VAL A 54 8.10 4.89 -19.68
CA VAL A 54 7.88 4.85 -18.22
C VAL A 54 6.50 4.26 -17.88
N ASP A 55 5.48 4.56 -18.68
CA ASP A 55 4.14 3.99 -18.49
C ASP A 55 4.15 2.46 -18.66
N LYS A 56 4.86 1.95 -19.68
CA LYS A 56 5.05 0.50 -19.86
C LYS A 56 5.86 -0.10 -18.71
N ALA A 57 6.88 0.61 -18.20
CA ALA A 57 7.65 0.16 -17.06
C ALA A 57 6.80 0.04 -15.79
N GLU A 58 5.97 1.04 -15.49
CA GLU A 58 5.04 1.01 -14.36
C GLU A 58 4.08 -0.17 -14.46
N LEU A 59 3.51 -0.40 -15.65
CA LEU A 59 2.61 -1.53 -15.90
C LEU A 59 3.30 -2.89 -15.66
N LEU A 60 4.53 -3.08 -16.16
CA LEU A 60 5.26 -4.33 -15.97
C LEU A 60 5.67 -4.56 -14.51
N LEU A 61 6.08 -3.51 -13.79
CA LEU A 61 6.40 -3.59 -12.37
C LEU A 61 5.16 -3.96 -11.53
N LYS A 62 4.02 -3.32 -11.78
CA LYS A 62 2.74 -3.68 -11.14
C LYS A 62 2.32 -5.11 -11.46
N LYS A 63 2.40 -5.52 -12.74
CA LYS A 63 2.06 -6.87 -13.17
C LYS A 63 2.92 -7.92 -12.45
N ARG A 64 4.24 -7.72 -12.40
CA ARG A 64 5.16 -8.61 -11.66
C ARG A 64 4.76 -8.75 -10.19
N ALA A 65 4.47 -7.63 -9.52
CA ALA A 65 4.05 -7.64 -8.13
C ALA A 65 2.73 -8.39 -7.92
N LEU A 66 1.76 -8.19 -8.81
CA LEU A 66 0.48 -8.90 -8.79
C LEU A 66 0.64 -10.39 -9.03
N ASP A 67 1.50 -10.80 -9.99
CA ASP A 67 1.79 -12.20 -10.27
C ASP A 67 2.42 -12.88 -9.04
N GLN A 68 3.39 -12.22 -8.39
CA GLN A 68 4.00 -12.70 -7.14
C GLN A 68 2.97 -12.83 -6.00
N LEU A 69 2.13 -11.81 -5.80
CA LEU A 69 1.09 -11.85 -4.76
C LEU A 69 0.04 -12.92 -5.05
N GLN A 70 -0.33 -13.13 -6.32
CA GLN A 70 -1.31 -14.14 -6.72
C GLN A 70 -0.75 -15.56 -6.54
N GLU A 71 0.53 -15.77 -6.85
CA GLU A 71 1.23 -17.02 -6.55
C GLU A 71 1.25 -17.27 -5.04
N LEU A 72 1.65 -16.27 -4.25
CA LEU A 72 1.65 -16.37 -2.79
C LEU A 72 0.25 -16.63 -2.22
N TYR A 73 -0.80 -16.03 -2.79
CA TYR A 73 -2.19 -16.27 -2.41
C TYR A 73 -2.58 -17.74 -2.64
N ASN A 74 -2.23 -18.29 -3.80
CA ASN A 74 -2.50 -19.69 -4.16
C ASN A 74 -1.76 -20.66 -3.22
N LEU A 75 -0.53 -20.34 -2.85
CA LEU A 75 0.26 -21.11 -1.88
C LEU A 75 -0.27 -20.93 -0.44
N SER A 76 -0.97 -19.83 -0.14
CA SER A 76 -1.49 -19.53 1.20
C SER A 76 -2.80 -20.24 1.56
N ASN A 77 -3.36 -21.06 0.66
CA ASN A 77 -4.64 -21.75 0.85
C ASN A 77 -4.74 -22.60 2.12
N SER A 78 -3.61 -23.07 2.63
CA SER A 78 -3.54 -23.92 3.81
C SER A 78 -3.73 -23.15 5.13
N LEU A 79 -3.57 -21.82 5.14
CA LEU A 79 -3.75 -20.97 6.32
C LEU A 79 -4.61 -19.74 6.00
N LYS A 80 -5.85 -19.73 6.50
CA LYS A 80 -6.82 -18.65 6.27
C LYS A 80 -6.24 -17.24 6.53
N LEU A 81 -5.60 -17.03 7.68
CA LEU A 81 -5.02 -15.72 8.02
C LEU A 81 -3.98 -15.24 6.97
N ALA A 82 -3.09 -16.11 6.51
CA ALA A 82 -2.11 -15.75 5.50
C ALA A 82 -2.77 -15.43 4.16
N ARG A 83 -3.76 -16.25 3.76
CA ARG A 83 -4.53 -16.01 2.53
C ARG A 83 -5.28 -14.68 2.57
N ASP A 84 -5.95 -14.37 3.68
CA ASP A 84 -6.70 -13.13 3.88
C ASP A 84 -5.74 -11.91 3.88
N ILE A 85 -4.57 -12.03 4.50
CA ILE A 85 -3.50 -11.02 4.45
C ILE A 85 -3.08 -10.75 2.99
N VAL A 86 -2.73 -11.80 2.23
CA VAL A 86 -2.28 -11.63 0.84
C VAL A 86 -3.39 -11.02 -0.01
N GLN A 87 -4.65 -11.40 0.20
CA GLN A 87 -5.80 -10.80 -0.47
C GLN A 87 -5.91 -9.29 -0.20
N GLY A 88 -5.64 -8.84 1.03
CA GLY A 88 -5.55 -7.43 1.39
C GLY A 88 -4.49 -6.67 0.60
N TYR A 89 -3.33 -7.28 0.36
CA TYR A 89 -2.26 -6.66 -0.46
C TYR A 89 -2.56 -6.67 -1.96
N ILE A 90 -3.19 -7.73 -2.47
CA ILE A 90 -3.71 -7.73 -3.85
C ILE A 90 -4.69 -6.57 -4.01
N TYR A 91 -5.64 -6.40 -3.09
CA TYR A 91 -6.55 -5.26 -3.08
C TYR A 91 -5.82 -3.92 -3.11
N ARG A 92 -4.76 -3.76 -2.30
CA ARG A 92 -4.00 -2.50 -2.27
C ARG A 92 -3.29 -2.21 -3.59
N MET A 93 -2.78 -3.24 -4.26
CA MET A 93 -2.06 -3.13 -5.53
C MET A 93 -2.95 -2.87 -6.74
N THR A 94 -4.26 -3.16 -6.63
CA THR A 94 -5.25 -2.98 -7.70
C THR A 94 -6.27 -1.88 -7.38
N LEU A 95 -6.02 -1.10 -6.33
CA LEU A 95 -6.91 -0.04 -5.87
C LEU A 95 -7.04 1.09 -6.90
N ASP A 96 -5.99 1.38 -7.64
CA ASP A 96 -6.00 2.35 -8.74
C ASP A 96 -6.97 1.92 -9.85
N GLU A 97 -6.98 0.63 -10.21
CA GLU A 97 -7.96 0.08 -11.14
C GLU A 97 -9.39 0.16 -10.58
N LEU A 98 -9.60 -0.20 -9.31
CA LEU A 98 -10.93 -0.13 -8.70
C LEU A 98 -11.44 1.32 -8.65
N THR A 99 -10.60 2.26 -8.22
CA THR A 99 -10.95 3.68 -8.14
C THR A 99 -11.18 4.28 -9.53
N TYR A 100 -10.46 3.83 -10.56
CA TYR A 100 -10.75 4.17 -11.95
C TYR A 100 -12.15 3.68 -12.36
N ILE A 101 -12.47 2.40 -12.14
CA ILE A 101 -13.80 1.84 -12.46
C ILE A 101 -14.91 2.63 -11.73
N VAL A 102 -14.77 2.84 -10.42
CA VAL A 102 -15.72 3.62 -9.62
C VAL A 102 -15.85 5.05 -10.13
N SER A 103 -14.74 5.70 -10.51
CA SER A 103 -14.77 7.06 -11.08
C SER A 103 -15.47 7.12 -12.43
N THR A 104 -15.34 6.09 -13.28
CA THR A 104 -16.06 6.04 -14.56
C THR A 104 -17.57 5.90 -14.35
N ILE A 105 -17.98 5.04 -13.41
CA ILE A 105 -19.39 4.86 -13.03
C ILE A 105 -19.96 6.15 -12.44
N TRP A 106 -19.27 6.74 -11.46
CA TRP A 106 -19.72 7.94 -10.75
C TRP A 106 -19.93 9.12 -11.71
N ASN A 107 -19.01 9.30 -12.65
CA ASN A 107 -19.07 10.38 -13.63
C ASN A 107 -19.91 10.02 -14.88
N LYS A 108 -20.44 8.79 -14.95
CA LYS A 108 -21.22 8.28 -16.10
C LYS A 108 -20.48 8.40 -17.43
N VAL A 109 -19.16 8.15 -17.41
CA VAL A 109 -18.31 8.18 -18.60
C VAL A 109 -18.00 6.77 -19.06
N LYS A 110 -17.81 6.59 -20.37
CA LYS A 110 -17.41 5.30 -20.93
C LYS A 110 -15.99 4.97 -20.47
N GLY A 111 -15.86 3.91 -19.69
CA GLY A 111 -14.57 3.37 -19.32
C GLY A 111 -13.92 2.54 -20.43
N ASP A 112 -12.61 2.38 -20.30
CA ASP A 112 -11.76 1.56 -21.16
C ASP A 112 -11.14 0.41 -20.34
N THR A 113 -11.54 -0.83 -20.64
CA THR A 113 -11.03 -2.04 -19.98
C THR A 113 -9.58 -2.37 -20.37
N SER A 114 -9.06 -1.79 -21.45
CA SER A 114 -7.67 -2.03 -21.87
C SER A 114 -6.64 -1.44 -20.91
N ARG A 115 -7.06 -0.47 -20.07
CA ARG A 115 -6.26 0.15 -19.00
C ARG A 115 -6.19 -0.71 -17.73
N LEU A 116 -6.97 -1.78 -17.65
CA LEU A 116 -7.03 -2.67 -16.49
C LEU A 116 -6.01 -3.81 -16.71
N ILE A 117 -5.26 -4.15 -15.66
CA ILE A 117 -4.36 -5.31 -15.63
C ILE A 117 -5.10 -6.45 -14.92
N TYR A 118 -5.57 -6.19 -13.70
CA TYR A 118 -6.20 -7.20 -12.85
C TYR A 118 -7.67 -7.42 -13.19
N PHE A 119 -8.45 -6.34 -13.32
CA PHE A 119 -9.89 -6.44 -13.55
C PHE A 119 -10.27 -6.80 -14.98
N LYS A 120 -9.34 -6.69 -15.93
CA LYS A 120 -9.57 -7.04 -17.34
C LYS A 120 -10.02 -8.49 -17.53
N THR A 121 -9.57 -9.41 -16.68
CA THR A 121 -9.96 -10.83 -16.74
C THR A 121 -11.19 -11.16 -15.90
N LYS A 122 -11.73 -10.18 -15.17
CA LYS A 122 -12.84 -10.33 -14.23
C LYS A 122 -14.11 -9.61 -14.66
N LEU A 123 -13.98 -8.67 -15.60
CA LEU A 123 -15.06 -7.86 -16.12
C LEU A 123 -15.16 -8.09 -17.63
N ASP A 124 -16.28 -8.67 -18.08
CA ASP A 124 -16.57 -8.85 -19.51
C ASP A 124 -16.80 -7.49 -20.20
N GLN A 125 -17.40 -6.54 -19.46
CA GLN A 125 -17.63 -5.16 -19.88
C GLN A 125 -17.47 -4.21 -18.68
N MET A 126 -17.26 -2.92 -18.95
CA MET A 126 -17.26 -1.91 -17.89
C MET A 126 -18.65 -1.80 -17.27
N PRO A 127 -18.78 -1.95 -15.93
CA PRO A 127 -20.06 -1.75 -15.26
C PRO A 127 -20.54 -0.31 -15.41
N SER A 128 -21.86 -0.16 -15.48
CA SER A 128 -22.54 1.11 -15.68
C SER A 128 -23.03 1.74 -14.37
N THR A 129 -23.25 0.92 -13.34
CA THR A 129 -23.71 1.35 -12.01
C THR A 129 -22.89 0.73 -10.89
N LEU A 130 -22.96 1.33 -9.69
CA LEU A 130 -22.30 0.77 -8.50
C LEU A 130 -22.97 -0.54 -8.08
N GLU A 131 -24.28 -0.69 -8.27
CA GLU A 131 -25.01 -1.91 -7.98
C GLU A 131 -24.54 -3.08 -8.87
N GLU A 132 -24.36 -2.82 -10.17
CA GLU A 132 -23.82 -3.79 -11.13
C GLU A 132 -22.40 -4.21 -10.70
N LEU A 133 -21.52 -3.24 -10.45
CA LEU A 133 -20.16 -3.50 -9.98
C LEU A 133 -20.15 -4.32 -8.69
N ASN A 134 -21.00 -3.99 -7.72
CA ASN A 134 -21.04 -4.67 -6.43
C ASN A 134 -21.58 -6.10 -6.56
N SER A 135 -22.53 -6.35 -7.47
CA SER A 135 -23.01 -7.68 -7.79
C SER A 135 -21.90 -8.54 -8.42
N THR A 136 -21.14 -7.99 -9.37
CA THR A 136 -20.00 -8.69 -9.99
C THR A 136 -18.90 -9.02 -8.97
N LEU A 137 -18.68 -8.14 -7.99
CA LEU A 137 -17.64 -8.28 -6.98
C LEU A 137 -18.11 -8.90 -5.67
N GLN A 138 -19.33 -9.43 -5.63
CA GLN A 138 -19.92 -10.04 -4.45
C GLN A 138 -19.04 -11.20 -3.92
N GLY A 139 -18.86 -11.25 -2.60
CA GLY A 139 -18.02 -12.27 -1.95
C GLY A 139 -16.52 -12.07 -2.10
N THR A 140 -16.07 -11.03 -2.81
CA THR A 140 -14.65 -10.65 -2.90
C THR A 140 -14.31 -9.54 -1.91
N ILE A 141 -13.01 -9.33 -1.66
CA ILE A 141 -12.53 -8.18 -0.88
C ILE A 141 -12.94 -6.84 -1.49
N TYR A 142 -13.10 -6.76 -2.81
CA TYR A 142 -13.52 -5.54 -3.49
C TYR A 142 -14.99 -5.21 -3.21
N GLY A 143 -15.87 -6.21 -3.20
CA GLY A 143 -17.26 -6.04 -2.78
C GLY A 143 -17.38 -5.64 -1.31
N GLN A 144 -16.52 -6.19 -0.44
CA GLN A 144 -16.42 -5.76 0.97
C GLN A 144 -15.98 -4.29 1.08
N ALA A 145 -14.99 -3.87 0.30
CA ALA A 145 -14.51 -2.49 0.26
C ALA A 145 -15.60 -1.51 -0.22
N LEU A 146 -16.33 -1.88 -1.28
CA LEU A 146 -17.46 -1.10 -1.79
C LEU A 146 -18.57 -0.99 -0.74
N GLY A 147 -18.96 -2.10 -0.12
CA GLY A 147 -19.94 -2.10 0.96
C GLY A 147 -19.50 -1.27 2.17
N PHE A 148 -18.22 -1.35 2.55
CA PHE A 148 -17.64 -0.52 3.60
C PHE A 148 -17.75 0.97 3.25
N ALA A 149 -17.28 1.38 2.07
CA ALA A 149 -17.32 2.78 1.64
C ALA A 149 -18.77 3.30 1.57
N GLN A 150 -19.69 2.53 0.97
CA GLN A 150 -21.11 2.86 0.89
C GLN A 150 -21.76 3.00 2.28
N SER A 151 -21.41 2.14 3.24
CA SER A 151 -21.96 2.20 4.60
C SER A 151 -21.63 3.51 5.33
N LYS A 152 -20.61 4.24 4.88
CA LYS A 152 -20.22 5.55 5.44
C LYS A 152 -20.92 6.73 4.77
N SER A 153 -21.79 6.48 3.79
CA SER A 153 -22.58 7.51 3.09
C SER A 153 -21.72 8.67 2.56
N PRO A 154 -20.74 8.41 1.69
CA PRO A 154 -19.85 9.44 1.16
C PRO A 154 -20.62 10.50 0.38
N LYS A 155 -20.23 11.76 0.58
CA LYS A 155 -20.86 12.95 -0.03
C LYS A 155 -20.47 13.15 -1.49
N ASP A 156 -19.28 12.70 -1.87
CA ASP A 156 -18.73 12.85 -3.20
C ASP A 156 -17.74 11.71 -3.54
N LEU A 157 -17.27 11.71 -4.80
CA LEU A 157 -16.33 10.71 -5.32
C LEU A 157 -14.98 10.75 -4.59
N SER A 158 -14.51 11.93 -4.19
CA SER A 158 -13.22 12.08 -3.48
C SER A 158 -13.28 11.37 -2.13
N GLN A 159 -14.37 11.57 -1.40
CA GLN A 159 -14.64 10.90 -0.15
C GLN A 159 -14.84 9.40 -0.36
N PHE A 160 -15.56 8.98 -1.39
CA PHE A 160 -15.73 7.55 -1.73
C PHE A 160 -14.37 6.88 -1.99
N ASN A 161 -13.52 7.46 -2.85
CA ASN A 161 -12.20 6.92 -3.17
C ASN A 161 -11.27 6.90 -1.95
N SER A 162 -11.34 7.92 -1.09
CA SER A 162 -10.57 7.95 0.17
C SER A 162 -11.00 6.85 1.13
N LEU A 163 -12.30 6.50 1.16
CA LEU A 163 -12.82 5.40 1.97
C LEU A 163 -12.40 4.03 1.43
N LEU A 164 -12.32 3.86 0.10
CA LEU A 164 -11.74 2.66 -0.50
C LEU A 164 -10.26 2.54 -0.11
N GLU A 165 -9.47 3.60 -0.24
CA GLU A 165 -8.07 3.59 0.18
C GLU A 165 -7.92 3.23 1.66
N TYR A 166 -8.74 3.84 2.52
CA TYR A 166 -8.77 3.57 3.95
C TYR A 166 -9.18 2.13 4.29
N PHE A 167 -10.04 1.50 3.48
CA PHE A 167 -10.49 0.12 3.72
C PHE A 167 -9.32 -0.86 3.85
N PHE A 168 -8.21 -0.66 3.12
CA PHE A 168 -7.03 -1.50 3.24
C PHE A 168 -6.53 -1.57 4.70
N ILE A 169 -6.30 -0.42 5.33
CA ILE A 169 -5.77 -0.42 6.70
C ILE A 169 -6.81 -0.90 7.71
N HIS A 170 -8.09 -0.61 7.47
CA HIS A 170 -9.19 -1.11 8.30
C HIS A 170 -9.23 -2.65 8.27
N TYR A 171 -9.22 -3.23 7.08
CA TYR A 171 -9.23 -4.68 6.86
C TYR A 171 -8.02 -5.36 7.51
N MET A 172 -6.81 -4.85 7.27
CA MET A 172 -5.57 -5.40 7.84
C MET A 172 -5.54 -5.28 9.37
N SER A 173 -6.10 -4.21 9.92
CA SER A 173 -6.21 -4.02 11.37
C SER A 173 -7.17 -5.02 12.01
N THR A 174 -8.31 -5.27 11.39
CA THR A 174 -9.30 -6.26 11.84
C THR A 174 -8.71 -7.68 11.82
N LEU A 175 -8.00 -8.07 10.75
CA LEU A 175 -7.34 -9.38 10.67
C LEU A 175 -6.32 -9.62 11.79
N THR A 176 -5.68 -8.55 12.26
CA THR A 176 -4.61 -8.63 13.25
C THR A 176 -5.08 -8.31 14.67
N GLU A 177 -6.36 -7.98 14.86
CA GLU A 177 -6.90 -7.55 16.14
C GLU A 177 -6.76 -8.64 17.21
N GLY A 178 -7.21 -9.86 16.89
CA GLY A 178 -7.22 -11.02 17.79
C GLY A 178 -5.89 -11.74 17.97
N LEU A 179 -4.81 -11.29 17.32
CA LEU A 179 -3.48 -11.87 17.50
C LEU A 179 -2.93 -11.58 18.91
N LYS A 180 -2.09 -12.48 19.41
CA LYS A 180 -1.45 -12.36 20.74
C LYS A 180 0.06 -12.54 20.65
N GLY A 181 0.78 -12.04 21.66
CA GLY A 181 2.23 -12.19 21.79
C GLY A 181 3.00 -11.69 20.57
N ASP A 182 4.03 -12.43 20.19
CA ASP A 182 4.98 -12.06 19.12
C ASP A 182 4.31 -11.80 17.76
N TRP A 183 3.20 -12.49 17.45
CA TRP A 183 2.48 -12.29 16.20
C TRP A 183 1.80 -10.91 16.17
N LYS A 184 1.23 -10.47 17.30
CA LYS A 184 0.64 -9.14 17.40
C LYS A 184 1.70 -8.05 17.31
N VAL A 185 2.83 -8.25 17.98
CA VAL A 185 3.98 -7.33 17.93
C VAL A 185 4.51 -7.22 16.50
N SER A 186 4.68 -8.35 15.81
CA SER A 186 5.12 -8.41 14.40
C SER A 186 4.14 -7.74 13.45
N ALA A 187 2.83 -7.89 13.67
CA ALA A 187 1.83 -7.23 12.84
C ALA A 187 1.81 -5.72 13.08
N ASN A 188 1.89 -5.30 14.34
CA ASN A 188 1.91 -3.89 14.72
C ASN A 188 3.18 -3.17 14.24
N SER A 189 4.34 -3.85 14.18
CA SER A 189 5.57 -3.26 13.63
C SER A 189 5.44 -2.89 12.15
N ILE A 190 4.54 -3.53 11.41
CA ILE A 190 4.21 -3.20 10.02
C ILE A 190 3.09 -2.15 9.96
N LEU A 191 2.00 -2.35 10.71
CA LEU A 191 0.75 -1.62 10.51
C LEU A 191 0.62 -0.32 11.31
N CYS A 192 1.35 -0.12 12.42
CA CYS A 192 1.10 1.01 13.33
C CYS A 192 1.25 2.39 12.67
N GLY A 193 2.33 2.59 11.91
CA GLY A 193 2.52 3.84 11.16
C GLY A 193 1.40 4.09 10.15
N TYR A 194 0.93 3.04 9.47
CA TYR A 194 -0.19 3.16 8.54
C TYR A 194 -1.53 3.45 9.24
N LYS A 195 -1.82 2.82 10.38
CA LYS A 195 -3.04 3.09 11.17
C LYS A 195 -3.17 4.57 11.47
N ASP A 196 -2.10 5.17 11.99
CA ASP A 196 -2.07 6.59 12.30
C ASP A 196 -2.13 7.45 11.03
N TYR A 197 -1.32 7.14 10.01
CA TYR A 197 -1.30 7.91 8.76
C TYR A 197 -2.65 7.91 8.04
N TYR A 198 -3.27 6.76 7.80
CA TYR A 198 -4.53 6.68 7.06
C TYR A 198 -5.67 7.34 7.84
N SER A 199 -5.72 7.17 9.16
CA SER A 199 -6.71 7.84 10.01
C SER A 199 -6.52 9.36 10.00
N ALA A 200 -5.28 9.84 10.13
CA ALA A 200 -4.96 11.27 10.09
C ALA A 200 -5.23 11.87 8.70
N SER A 201 -4.84 11.17 7.62
CA SER A 201 -5.05 11.59 6.23
C SER A 201 -6.55 11.70 5.92
N LEU A 202 -7.35 10.71 6.34
CA LEU A 202 -8.79 10.72 6.17
C LEU A 202 -9.46 11.86 6.98
N ALA A 203 -9.01 12.09 8.21
CA ALA A 203 -9.48 13.20 9.05
C ALA A 203 -9.16 14.56 8.42
N VAL A 204 -7.93 14.76 7.96
CA VAL A 204 -7.49 16.02 7.34
C VAL A 204 -8.22 16.29 6.03
N ARG A 205 -8.27 15.31 5.13
CA ARG A 205 -8.77 15.49 3.76
C ARG A 205 -10.29 15.42 3.67
N GLN A 206 -10.91 14.53 4.44
CA GLN A 206 -12.33 14.20 4.30
C GLN A 206 -13.18 14.58 5.52
N LYS A 207 -12.56 15.13 6.58
CA LYS A 207 -13.24 15.52 7.82
C LYS A 207 -13.98 14.35 8.48
N LEU A 208 -13.37 13.16 8.41
CA LEU A 208 -13.88 11.92 8.98
C LEU A 208 -12.92 11.42 10.05
N ALA A 209 -13.41 11.31 11.29
CA ALA A 209 -12.63 10.82 12.43
C ALA A 209 -13.11 9.45 12.88
N PHE A 210 -12.46 8.37 12.41
CA PHE A 210 -12.71 7.03 12.92
C PHE A 210 -11.57 6.06 12.61
N GLY A 211 -11.64 4.94 13.32
CA GLY A 211 -10.93 3.67 13.12
C GLY A 211 -9.55 3.60 13.74
N PRO A 212 -8.69 2.67 13.31
CA PRO A 212 -7.61 2.21 14.17
C PRO A 212 -6.51 3.27 14.25
N THR A 213 -6.09 3.57 15.47
CA THR A 213 -4.87 4.31 15.76
C THR A 213 -3.87 3.41 16.48
N CYS A 214 -2.62 3.84 16.57
CA CYS A 214 -1.57 3.16 17.33
C CYS A 214 -0.81 4.12 18.23
N HIS A 215 -0.13 5.12 17.67
CA HIS A 215 0.60 6.12 18.45
C HIS A 215 -0.15 7.45 18.55
N MET A 216 -1.05 7.74 17.61
CA MET A 216 -1.96 8.89 17.74
C MET A 216 -3.15 8.54 18.63
N SER A 217 -3.60 9.51 19.42
CA SER A 217 -4.84 9.36 20.19
C SER A 217 -6.07 9.55 19.30
N GLU A 218 -7.20 9.00 19.70
CA GLU A 218 -8.49 9.28 19.03
C GLU A 218 -8.84 10.78 19.08
N ASP A 219 -8.41 11.49 20.13
CA ASP A 219 -8.56 12.93 20.26
C ASP A 219 -7.76 13.69 19.19
N ASP A 220 -6.53 13.27 18.88
CA ASP A 220 -5.76 13.85 17.77
C ASP A 220 -6.51 13.70 16.44
N ILE A 221 -7.11 12.55 16.18
CA ILE A 221 -7.88 12.30 14.95
C ILE A 221 -9.14 13.17 14.91
N ARG A 222 -9.86 13.31 16.04
CA ARG A 222 -11.03 14.19 16.15
C ARG A 222 -10.68 15.66 15.94
N ASP A 223 -9.56 16.11 16.50
CA ASP A 223 -9.07 17.47 16.33
C ASP A 223 -8.67 17.74 14.88
N LEU A 224 -7.98 16.81 14.21
CA LEU A 224 -7.66 16.92 12.78
C LEU A 224 -8.91 17.02 11.90
N ALA A 225 -9.94 16.23 12.20
CA ALA A 225 -11.21 16.28 11.47
C ALA A 225 -11.98 17.58 11.74
N SER A 226 -11.84 18.16 12.93
CA SER A 226 -12.54 19.39 13.32
C SER A 226 -11.77 20.67 12.95
N ALA A 227 -10.48 20.54 12.62
CA ALA A 227 -9.60 21.63 12.24
C ALA A 227 -10.16 22.42 11.05
N LYS A 228 -10.20 23.76 11.17
CA LYS A 228 -10.79 24.64 10.15
C LYS A 228 -9.73 25.27 9.25
N THR A 229 -8.52 25.45 9.78
CA THR A 229 -7.42 26.07 9.06
C THR A 229 -6.25 25.10 8.85
N PRO A 230 -5.39 25.34 7.83
CA PRO A 230 -4.15 24.59 7.67
C PRO A 230 -3.24 24.64 8.92
N GLU A 231 -3.20 25.77 9.62
CA GLU A 231 -2.38 25.94 10.82
C GLU A 231 -2.89 25.09 11.99
N ASP A 232 -4.22 24.96 12.16
CA ASP A 232 -4.80 24.07 13.16
C ASP A 232 -4.36 22.61 12.92
N ILE A 233 -4.37 22.17 11.66
CA ILE A 233 -3.91 20.83 11.28
C ILE A 233 -2.44 20.64 11.65
N LEU A 234 -1.58 21.60 11.29
CA LEU A 234 -0.15 21.54 11.59
C LEU A 234 0.12 21.56 13.11
N ASN A 235 -0.66 22.32 13.89
CA ASN A 235 -0.58 22.34 15.34
C ASN A 235 -0.90 20.99 15.96
N VAL A 236 -1.93 20.29 15.47
CA VAL A 236 -2.22 18.93 15.93
C VAL A 236 -1.07 17.99 15.55
N LEU A 237 -0.59 18.03 14.30
CA LEU A 237 0.52 17.16 13.88
C LEU A 237 1.82 17.40 14.68
N ARG A 238 2.10 18.65 15.07
CA ARG A 238 3.25 19.04 15.92
C ARG A 238 3.23 18.40 17.31
N ARG A 239 2.05 18.10 17.86
CA ARG A 239 1.94 17.52 19.22
C ARG A 239 2.04 15.99 19.22
N THR A 240 2.02 15.36 18.05
CA THR A 240 2.13 13.90 17.91
C THR A 240 3.56 13.41 18.07
N THR A 241 3.71 12.10 18.28
CA THR A 241 5.02 11.42 18.33
C THR A 241 5.81 11.51 17.02
N TYR A 242 5.14 11.81 15.90
CA TYR A 242 5.74 11.91 14.57
C TYR A 242 6.38 13.28 14.29
N SER A 243 6.06 14.31 15.09
CA SER A 243 6.40 15.71 14.86
C SER A 243 7.84 15.98 14.41
N LYS A 244 8.83 15.32 15.03
CA LYS A 244 10.26 15.51 14.74
C LYS A 244 10.66 15.13 13.31
N ASN A 245 9.90 14.23 12.68
CA ASN A 245 10.20 13.68 11.36
C ASN A 245 9.26 14.22 10.27
N LEU A 246 8.24 14.99 10.64
CA LEU A 246 7.29 15.57 9.70
C LEU A 246 7.85 16.86 9.07
N ASP A 247 7.66 17.00 7.77
CA ASP A 247 7.83 18.27 7.08
C ASP A 247 6.58 19.13 7.30
N LEU A 248 6.66 20.03 8.28
CA LEU A 248 5.56 20.89 8.69
C LEU A 248 5.50 22.23 7.93
N SER A 249 6.17 22.34 6.78
CA SER A 249 6.10 23.53 5.91
C SER A 249 4.72 23.75 5.27
N GLY A 250 3.87 22.73 5.26
CA GLY A 250 2.49 22.80 4.79
C GLY A 250 1.77 21.48 4.97
N VAL A 251 0.43 21.48 4.91
CA VAL A 251 -0.39 20.29 5.15
C VAL A 251 -0.07 19.15 4.18
N TYR A 252 0.12 19.47 2.90
CA TYR A 252 0.48 18.47 1.88
C TYR A 252 1.84 17.83 2.16
N ASN A 253 2.85 18.63 2.50
CA ASN A 253 4.19 18.14 2.85
C ASN A 253 4.17 17.33 4.14
N ALA A 254 3.35 17.74 5.12
CA ALA A 254 3.18 17.02 6.37
C ALA A 254 2.56 15.65 6.13
N LEU A 255 1.49 15.56 5.34
CA LEU A 255 0.90 14.26 5.00
C LEU A 255 1.82 13.40 4.13
N ALA A 256 2.56 13.99 3.19
CA ALA A 256 3.50 13.26 2.33
C ALA A 256 4.67 12.68 3.13
N SER A 257 5.27 13.48 4.01
CA SER A 257 6.33 13.02 4.92
C SER A 257 5.80 12.00 5.92
N PHE A 258 4.58 12.16 6.44
CA PHE A 258 3.93 11.16 7.29
C PHE A 258 3.75 9.82 6.57
N ASN A 259 3.25 9.85 5.33
CA ASN A 259 3.14 8.64 4.52
C ASN A 259 4.50 7.95 4.36
N ASN A 260 5.56 8.73 4.09
CA ASN A 260 6.89 8.15 3.92
C ASN A 260 7.46 7.56 5.23
N ILE A 261 7.21 8.19 6.37
CA ILE A 261 7.54 7.63 7.69
C ILE A 261 6.80 6.31 7.90
N ALA A 262 5.50 6.27 7.61
CA ALA A 262 4.70 5.05 7.75
C ALA A 262 5.25 3.91 6.86
N ARG A 263 5.57 4.20 5.59
CA ARG A 263 6.19 3.25 4.65
C ARG A 263 7.56 2.76 5.13
N SER A 264 8.41 3.67 5.61
CA SER A 264 9.74 3.34 6.10
C SER A 264 9.70 2.45 7.35
N ASN A 265 8.81 2.78 8.30
CA ASN A 265 8.57 1.96 9.48
C ASN A 265 8.01 0.59 9.10
N ALA A 266 7.07 0.54 8.16
CA ALA A 266 6.51 -0.71 7.66
C ALA A 266 7.56 -1.60 7.01
N ARG A 267 8.47 -1.04 6.20
CA ARG A 267 9.62 -1.79 5.63
C ARG A 267 10.50 -2.38 6.72
N PHE A 268 10.86 -1.57 7.72
CA PHE A 268 11.68 -2.03 8.85
C PHE A 268 10.99 -3.16 9.62
N GLY A 269 9.70 -2.98 9.95
CA GLY A 269 8.89 -4.01 10.59
C GLY A 269 8.79 -5.28 9.76
N ALA A 270 8.55 -5.15 8.45
CA ALA A 270 8.43 -6.25 7.50
C ALA A 270 9.73 -7.05 7.33
N LEU A 271 10.90 -6.41 7.41
CA LEU A 271 12.17 -7.13 7.47
C LEU A 271 12.32 -7.87 8.82
N GLY A 272 11.90 -7.21 9.91
CA GLY A 272 11.99 -7.75 11.26
C GLY A 272 11.17 -9.02 11.50
N VAL A 273 10.02 -9.20 10.82
CA VAL A 273 9.18 -10.39 11.04
C VAL A 273 9.88 -11.72 10.66
N PHE A 274 10.90 -11.67 9.79
CA PHE A 274 11.68 -12.84 9.38
C PHE A 274 12.79 -13.22 10.36
N MET A 275 13.11 -12.36 11.34
CA MET A 275 14.10 -12.62 12.38
C MET A 275 13.50 -13.39 13.57
N GLY A 276 12.17 -13.47 13.66
CA GLY A 276 11.46 -14.15 14.74
C GLY A 276 11.20 -15.64 14.48
N SER A 277 10.21 -16.17 15.21
CA SER A 277 9.82 -17.59 15.16
C SER A 277 9.55 -18.10 13.74
N PRO A 278 10.02 -19.31 13.38
CA PRO A 278 9.76 -19.91 12.07
C PRO A 278 8.29 -20.28 11.86
N PHE A 279 7.43 -20.19 12.90
CA PHE A 279 5.99 -20.47 12.83
C PHE A 279 5.12 -19.21 12.88
N ASN A 280 5.67 -18.04 12.52
CA ASN A 280 4.94 -16.78 12.54
C ASN A 280 4.14 -16.58 11.24
N PRO A 281 2.79 -16.61 11.25
CA PRO A 281 2.00 -16.43 10.03
C PRO A 281 2.09 -15.00 9.46
N ILE A 282 2.58 -14.05 10.25
CA ILE A 282 2.77 -12.65 9.85
C ILE A 282 3.96 -12.48 8.89
N VAL A 283 4.79 -13.50 8.69
CA VAL A 283 5.78 -13.53 7.59
C VAL A 283 5.15 -13.33 6.22
N ALA A 284 3.90 -13.78 6.02
CA ALA A 284 3.14 -13.51 4.80
C ALA A 284 2.87 -12.01 4.63
N MET A 285 2.51 -11.31 5.72
CA MET A 285 2.35 -9.85 5.72
C MET A 285 3.67 -9.15 5.41
N GLY A 286 4.76 -9.60 6.04
CA GLY A 286 6.09 -9.04 5.82
C GLY A 286 6.51 -9.12 4.35
N VAL A 287 6.38 -10.28 3.72
CA VAL A 287 6.75 -10.39 2.29
C VAL A 287 5.82 -9.61 1.37
N CYS A 288 4.51 -9.58 1.64
CA CYS A 288 3.58 -8.79 0.84
C CYS A 288 3.87 -7.29 0.94
N GLU A 289 4.19 -6.80 2.14
CA GLU A 289 4.58 -5.40 2.35
C GLU A 289 5.86 -5.07 1.58
N LEU A 290 6.87 -5.96 1.60
CA LEU A 290 8.10 -5.75 0.85
C LEU A 290 7.86 -5.72 -0.67
N ILE A 291 7.08 -6.65 -1.21
CA ILE A 291 6.71 -6.64 -2.65
C ILE A 291 6.00 -5.33 -3.02
N LYS A 292 5.03 -4.90 -2.21
CA LYS A 292 4.31 -3.63 -2.39
C LYS A 292 5.27 -2.44 -2.38
N LEU A 293 6.08 -2.32 -1.32
CA LEU A 293 6.98 -1.19 -1.14
C LEU A 293 8.09 -1.15 -2.19
N ASP A 294 8.65 -2.30 -2.58
CA ASP A 294 9.64 -2.39 -3.66
C ASP A 294 9.05 -1.88 -4.98
N THR A 295 7.82 -2.27 -5.28
CA THR A 295 7.13 -1.82 -6.49
C THR A 295 6.85 -0.32 -6.45
N GLU A 296 6.33 0.20 -5.35
CA GLU A 296 6.10 1.64 -5.14
C GLU A 296 7.41 2.45 -5.23
N ASP A 297 8.50 1.95 -4.64
CA ASP A 297 9.80 2.62 -4.66
C ASP A 297 10.40 2.63 -6.07
N LEU A 298 10.35 1.51 -6.81
CA LEU A 298 10.82 1.46 -8.19
C LEU A 298 10.03 2.40 -9.10
N ILE A 299 8.70 2.43 -8.98
CA ILE A 299 7.85 3.37 -9.75
C ILE A 299 8.21 4.82 -9.39
N THR A 300 8.40 5.12 -8.11
CA THR A 300 8.81 6.45 -7.63
C THR A 300 10.16 6.86 -8.22
N LEU A 301 11.12 5.95 -8.27
CA LEU A 301 12.44 6.20 -8.85
C LEU A 301 12.38 6.45 -10.36
N VAL A 302 11.72 5.57 -11.11
CA VAL A 302 11.59 5.70 -12.57
C VAL A 302 10.91 7.02 -12.94
N ASN A 303 9.77 7.33 -12.31
CA ASN A 303 9.03 8.56 -12.54
C ASN A 303 9.85 9.80 -12.10
N GLY A 304 10.49 9.73 -10.93
CA GLY A 304 11.32 10.79 -10.40
C GLY A 304 12.49 11.16 -11.31
N MET A 305 13.21 10.16 -11.80
CA MET A 305 14.32 10.35 -12.76
C MET A 305 13.80 10.90 -14.09
N LYS A 306 12.66 10.41 -14.59
CA LYS A 306 12.03 10.95 -15.80
C LYS A 306 11.67 12.43 -15.69
N LEU A 307 11.24 12.86 -14.51
CA LEU A 307 10.89 14.26 -14.19
C LEU A 307 12.11 15.13 -13.83
N GLY A 308 13.32 14.57 -13.81
CA GLY A 308 14.54 15.32 -13.45
C GLY A 308 14.60 15.74 -11.98
N VAL A 309 13.93 15.01 -11.09
CA VAL A 309 13.98 15.28 -9.65
C VAL A 309 15.38 14.98 -9.12
N MET A 310 15.92 15.88 -8.30
CA MET A 310 17.24 15.72 -7.70
C MET A 310 17.33 14.42 -6.88
N PRO A 311 18.42 13.64 -7.00
CA PRO A 311 18.58 12.36 -6.29
C PRO A 311 18.32 12.44 -4.78
N GLU A 312 18.78 13.50 -4.12
CA GLU A 312 18.59 13.68 -2.67
C GLU A 312 17.10 13.79 -2.27
N LYS A 313 16.28 14.47 -3.09
CA LYS A 313 14.83 14.53 -2.86
C LYS A 313 14.18 13.16 -3.11
N LEU A 314 14.65 12.43 -4.11
CA LEU A 314 14.15 11.07 -4.40
C LEU A 314 14.48 10.07 -3.29
N LYS A 315 15.68 10.15 -2.69
CA LYS A 315 16.07 9.34 -1.52
C LYS A 315 15.08 9.54 -0.36
N SER A 316 14.63 10.76 -0.13
CA SER A 316 13.63 11.06 0.91
C SER A 316 12.20 10.61 0.59
N SER A 317 11.95 10.14 -0.65
CA SER A 317 10.61 9.72 -1.13
C SER A 317 10.44 8.19 -1.21
N VAL A 318 11.54 7.43 -1.12
CA VAL A 318 11.50 5.97 -1.07
C VAL A 318 11.39 5.50 0.38
N SER A 319 10.87 4.28 0.56
CA SER A 319 10.68 3.68 1.88
C SER A 319 11.97 3.09 2.49
N PHE A 320 13.10 3.18 1.79
CA PHE A 320 14.40 2.75 2.30
C PHE A 320 15.03 3.82 3.20
N GLN A 321 15.51 3.41 4.37
CA GLN A 321 16.43 4.21 5.19
C GLN A 321 17.84 4.13 4.59
N LEU A 322 18.11 5.05 3.68
CA LEU A 322 19.41 5.23 3.01
C LEU A 322 20.25 6.22 3.81
N VAL A 323 21.55 5.93 3.90
CA VAL A 323 22.57 6.80 4.49
C VAL A 323 23.31 7.48 3.36
#